data_AF-A0A533TB89-F1
#
_entry.id   AF-A0A533TB89-F1
#
_cell.length_a   1.000
_cell.length_b   1.000
_cell.length_c   1.000
_cell.angle_alpha   90.00
_cell.angle_beta   90.00
_cell.angle_gamma   90.00
#
_symmetry.space_group_name_H-M   'P 1'
#
loop_
_entity.id
_entity.type
_entity.pdbx_description
1 polymer ?
#
loop_
_entity_poly.entity_id
_entity_poly.type
_entity_poly.pdbx_seq_one_letter_code
_entity_poly.pdbx_strand_id
1 'polypeptide(L)' 'MQFEFDPDKSRQNKEKHGIDFIEAQVLWCDDELVEIPA' A
#
# COMPACT_ATOMS: atom_id res chain seq x y z
N MET A 1 0.48 -9.37 -10.18
CA MET A 1 1.12 -8.27 -10.93
C MET A 1 2.19 -7.67 -10.04
N GLN A 2 3.42 -7.45 -10.53
CA GLN A 2 4.41 -6.66 -9.79
C GLN A 2 4.23 -5.20 -10.17
N PHE A 3 3.81 -4.39 -9.20
CA PHE A 3 3.77 -2.94 -9.33
C PHE A 3 5.16 -2.41 -9.00
N GLU A 4 5.76 -1.61 -9.88
CA GLU A 4 7.05 -0.96 -9.60
C GLU A 4 6.84 0.25 -8.70
N PHE A 5 7.60 0.31 -7.61
CA PHE A 5 7.58 1.42 -6.67
C PHE A 5 8.98 1.70 -6.14
N ASP A 6 9.18 2.92 -5.64
CA ASP A 6 10.43 3.34 -5.01
C ASP A 6 10.44 2.93 -3.51
N PRO A 7 11.39 2.09 -3.08
CA PRO A 7 11.50 1.65 -1.69
C PRO A 7 11.78 2.80 -0.71
N ASP A 8 12.51 3.82 -1.12
CA ASP A 8 12.85 4.97 -0.28
C ASP A 8 11.63 5.86 -0.07
N LYS A 9 10.82 6.05 -1.11
CA LYS A 9 9.53 6.73 -1.00
C LYS A 9 8.55 5.95 -0.12
N SER A 10 8.54 4.62 -0.25
CA SER A 10 7.71 3.73 0.57
C SER A 10 8.02 3.88 2.07
N ARG A 11 9.31 3.88 2.44
CA ARG A 11 9.75 4.13 3.83
C ARG A 11 9.32 5.50 4.34
N GLN A 12 9.48 6.55 3.53
CA GLN A 12 9.04 7.89 3.90
C GLN A 12 7.52 7.98 4.09
N ASN A 13 6.74 7.24 3.31
CA ASN A 13 5.29 7.16 3.51
C ASN A 13 4.96 6.53 4.86
N LYS A 14 5.70 5.50 5.29
CA LYS A 14 5.56 4.92 6.63
C LYS A 14 5.74 5.95 7.73
N GLU A 15 6.77 6.76 7.64
CA GLU A 15 7.06 7.81 8.63
C GLU A 15 6.00 8.90 8.63
N LYS A 16 5.50 9.31 7.46
CA LYS A 16 4.53 10.42 7.32
C LYS A 16 3.08 10.02 7.60
N HIS A 17 2.71 8.79 7.24
CA HIS A 17 1.31 8.35 7.20
C HIS A 17 1.05 7.08 8.02
N GLY A 18 2.08 6.47 8.59
CA GLY A 18 1.97 5.27 9.41
C GLY A 18 1.86 3.95 8.61
N ILE A 19 1.95 4.00 7.28
CA ILE A 19 1.86 2.82 6.42
C ILE A 19 2.80 2.93 5.21
N ASP A 20 3.49 1.84 4.91
CA ASP A 20 4.30 1.71 3.69
C ASP A 20 3.58 0.95 2.56
N PHE A 21 4.17 0.95 1.36
CA PHE A 21 3.56 0.32 0.20
C PHE A 21 3.44 -1.21 0.34
N ILE A 22 4.37 -1.86 1.03
CA ILE A 22 4.34 -3.32 1.21
C ILE A 22 3.21 -3.70 2.17
N GLU A 23 3.05 -2.96 3.27
CA GLU A 23 1.94 -3.12 4.20
C GLU A 23 0.60 -2.88 3.49
N ALA A 24 0.50 -1.84 2.68
CA ALA A 24 -0.70 -1.54 1.91
C ALA A 24 -1.05 -2.63 0.88
N GLN A 25 -0.06 -3.29 0.26
CA GLN A 25 -0.30 -4.40 -0.68
C GLN A 25 -1.00 -5.60 -0.03
N VAL A 26 -0.75 -5.87 1.25
CA VAL A 26 -1.40 -6.98 1.97
C VAL A 26 -2.91 -6.79 2.02
N LEU A 27 -3.38 -5.54 2.09
CA LEU A 27 -4.81 -5.21 2.11
C LEU A 27 -5.54 -5.60 0.82
N TRP A 28 -4.84 -5.75 -0.31
CA TRP A 28 -5.47 -6.23 -1.55
C TRP A 28 -5.90 -7.69 -1.48
N CYS A 29 -5.34 -8.46 -0.53
CA CYS A 29 -5.74 -9.83 -0.28
C CYS A 29 -6.74 -9.95 0.87
N ASP A 30 -7.20 -8.83 1.43
CA ASP A 30 -8.20 -8.81 2.49
C ASP A 30 -9.57 -9.24 1.93
N ASP A 31 -10.23 -10.18 2.61
CA ASP A 31 -11.55 -10.69 2.22
C ASP A 31 -12.64 -9.61 2.41
N GLU A 32 -12.40 -8.65 3.32
CA GLU A 32 -13.27 -7.52 3.59
C GLU A 32 -12.92 -6.28 2.75
N LEU A 33 -12.09 -6.42 1.70
CA LEU A 33 -11.73 -5.32 0.80
C LEU A 33 -12.98 -4.72 0.13
N VAL A 34 -13.22 -3.43 0.35
CA VAL A 34 -14.30 -2.66 -0.31
C VAL A 34 -13.69 -1.70 -1.34
N GLU A 35 -14.01 -1.92 -2.62
CA GLU A 35 -13.66 -0.99 -3.71
C GLU A 35 -14.78 0.04 -3.90
N ILE A 36 -14.42 1.33 -3.86
CA ILE A 36 -15.36 2.42 -4.18
C ILE A 36 -14.97 2.99 -5.55
N PRO A 37 -15.83 2.89 -6.57
CA PRO A 37 -15.54 3.42 -7.89
C PRO A 37 -15.48 4.96 -7.88
N ALA A 38 -14.62 5.52 -8.73
CA ALA A 38 -14.42 6.96 -8.89
C ALA A 38 -15.50 7.63 -9.76
#